data_AF-F7NEX5-F1
#
_entry.id   AF-F7NEX5-F1
#
_cell.length_a   1.000
_cell.length_b   1.000
_cell.length_c   1.000
_cell.angle_alpha   90.00
_cell.angle_beta   90.00
_cell.angle_gamma   90.00
#
_symmetry.space_group_name_H-M   'P 1'
#
loop_
_entity.id
_entity.type
_entity.pdbx_description
1 polymer ?
#
loop_
_entity_poly.entity_id
_entity_poly.type
_entity_poly.pdbx_seq_one_letter_code
_entity_poly.pdbx_strand_id
1 'polypeptide(L)'
;MLAKLYRSRREERKAIEYMLLAAISPIAFGHIGRRQQCLTWLKAVNPDRVGPVTDPLWAVRQELSFSYHEKVNADFAIYETLIREYGAQGKFREAVSLRILTGELMAVETSAFRQRYGWSPETFFQALQAELEAAGYWGRSELIKHLYKTFI
;
A
#
# COMPACT_ATOMS: atom_id res chain seq x y z
N MET A 1 -11.71 14.61 -3.53
CA MET A 1 -10.37 14.16 -3.08
C MET A 1 -9.53 15.38 -2.76
N LEU A 2 -8.96 15.46 -1.56
CA LEU A 2 -8.18 16.61 -1.08
C LEU A 2 -7.01 16.96 -2.01
N ALA A 3 -6.36 15.97 -2.61
CA ALA A 3 -5.31 16.22 -3.59
C ALA A 3 -5.76 17.04 -4.81
N LYS A 4 -7.01 16.88 -5.28
CA LYS A 4 -7.56 17.70 -6.38
C LYS A 4 -7.71 19.17 -5.95
N LEU A 5 -8.13 19.39 -4.71
CA LEU A 5 -8.25 20.73 -4.13
C LEU A 5 -6.86 21.39 -4.00
N TYR A 6 -5.88 20.69 -3.44
CA TYR A 6 -4.52 21.23 -3.30
C TYR A 6 -3.88 21.54 -4.67
N ARG A 7 -4.12 20.71 -5.69
CA ARG A 7 -3.72 21.01 -7.06
C ARG A 7 -4.36 22.30 -7.59
N SER A 8 -5.67 22.51 -7.39
CA SER A 8 -6.33 23.75 -7.80
C SER A 8 -5.79 24.99 -7.07
N ARG A 9 -5.26 24.82 -5.86
CA ARG A 9 -4.63 25.87 -5.06
C ARG A 9 -3.12 26.02 -5.30
N ARG A 10 -2.55 25.25 -6.24
CA ARG A 10 -1.10 25.18 -6.50
C ARG A 10 -0.26 24.75 -5.29
N GLU A 11 -0.86 24.05 -4.34
CA GLU A 11 -0.18 23.44 -3.19
C GLU A 11 0.33 22.04 -3.58
N GLU A 12 1.29 21.97 -4.51
CA GLU A 12 1.75 20.70 -5.10
C GLU A 12 2.29 19.72 -4.07
N ARG A 13 3.01 20.20 -3.04
CA ARG A 13 3.56 19.35 -1.98
C ARG A 13 2.47 18.57 -1.22
N LYS A 14 1.43 19.28 -0.76
CA LYS A 14 0.31 18.63 -0.08
C LYS A 14 -0.45 17.72 -1.03
N ALA A 15 -0.58 18.10 -2.30
CA ALA A 15 -1.19 17.20 -3.28
C ALA A 15 -0.42 15.87 -3.38
N ILE A 16 0.92 15.90 -3.41
CA ILE A 16 1.76 14.69 -3.43
C ILE A 16 1.51 13.84 -2.18
N GLU A 17 1.58 14.44 -0.99
CA GLU A 17 1.39 13.73 0.29
C GLU A 17 0.04 12.99 0.31
N TYR A 18 -1.04 13.65 -0.08
CA TYR A 18 -2.37 13.01 -0.13
C TYR A 18 -2.52 11.97 -1.24
N MET A 19 -1.82 12.13 -2.37
CA MET A 19 -1.83 11.13 -3.44
C MET A 19 -1.04 9.88 -3.04
N LEU A 20 0.07 10.03 -2.30
CA LEU A 20 0.85 8.91 -1.77
C LEU A 20 0.02 8.10 -0.76
N LEU A 21 -0.66 8.78 0.17
CA LEU A 21 -1.58 8.13 1.11
C LEU A 21 -2.73 7.41 0.39
N ALA A 22 -3.35 8.05 -0.59
CA ALA A 22 -4.41 7.44 -1.38
C ALA A 22 -3.92 6.23 -2.20
N ALA A 23 -2.67 6.22 -2.64
CA ALA A 23 -2.09 5.15 -3.43
C ALA A 23 -1.87 3.84 -2.64
N ILE A 24 -1.67 3.95 -1.33
CA ILE A 24 -1.48 2.81 -0.41
C ILE A 24 -2.72 2.48 0.42
N SER A 25 -3.82 3.21 0.22
CA SER A 25 -5.06 2.97 0.95
C SER A 25 -5.70 1.65 0.51
N PRO A 26 -6.26 0.86 1.46
CA PRO A 26 -7.06 -0.32 1.13
C PRO A 26 -8.19 0.00 0.14
N ILE A 27 -8.50 -0.97 -0.70
CA ILE A 27 -9.61 -0.95 -1.64
C ILE A 27 -10.93 -0.74 -0.89
N ALA A 28 -11.09 -1.29 0.32
CA ALA A 28 -12.27 -1.04 1.15
C ALA A 28 -12.58 0.45 1.40
N PHE A 29 -11.59 1.35 1.31
CA PHE A 29 -11.76 2.80 1.50
C PHE A 29 -11.85 3.59 0.19
N GLY A 30 -11.94 2.92 -0.96
CA GLY A 30 -11.94 3.60 -2.25
C GLY A 30 -12.30 2.73 -3.45
N HIS A 31 -11.96 3.22 -4.64
CA HIS A 31 -12.13 2.47 -5.89
C HIS A 31 -10.75 2.26 -6.48
N ILE A 32 -10.46 1.06 -7.00
CA ILE A 32 -9.15 0.70 -7.56
C ILE A 32 -8.69 1.67 -8.67
N GLY A 33 -9.62 2.16 -9.47
CA GLY A 33 -9.35 3.19 -10.49
C GLY A 33 -8.87 4.54 -9.92
N ARG A 34 -9.24 4.90 -8.68
CA ARG A 34 -8.71 6.12 -8.03
C ARG A 34 -7.25 5.95 -7.67
N ARG A 35 -6.85 4.76 -7.22
CA ARG A 35 -5.45 4.43 -6.95
C ARG A 35 -4.60 4.58 -8.20
N GLN A 36 -5.03 3.99 -9.32
CA GLN A 36 -4.36 4.16 -10.61
C GLN A 36 -4.24 5.64 -11.00
N GLN A 37 -5.30 6.43 -10.84
CA GLN A 37 -5.24 7.87 -11.13
C GLN A 37 -4.22 8.61 -10.25
N CYS A 38 -4.16 8.31 -8.95
CA CYS A 38 -3.19 8.92 -8.03
C CYS A 38 -1.76 8.60 -8.47
N LEU A 39 -1.49 7.34 -8.79
CA LEU A 39 -0.17 6.86 -9.15
C LEU A 39 0.27 7.33 -10.54
N THR A 40 -0.61 7.29 -11.54
CA THR A 40 -0.34 7.91 -12.85
C THR A 40 0.00 9.38 -12.71
N TRP A 41 -0.71 10.10 -11.84
CA TRP A 41 -0.39 11.49 -11.57
C TRP A 41 0.97 11.64 -10.89
N LEU A 42 1.27 10.86 -9.85
CA LEU A 42 2.56 10.89 -9.15
C LEU A 42 3.75 10.60 -10.10
N LYS A 43 3.58 9.69 -11.06
CA LYS A 43 4.59 9.40 -12.10
C LYS A 43 4.81 10.58 -13.05
N ALA A 44 3.78 11.39 -13.30
CA ALA A 44 3.86 12.55 -14.18
C ALA A 44 4.41 13.81 -13.49
N VAL A 45 4.54 13.84 -12.16
CA VAL A 45 5.11 15.00 -11.45
C VAL A 45 6.62 15.08 -11.69
N ASN A 46 7.08 16.26 -12.14
CA ASN A 46 8.51 16.58 -12.22
C ASN A 46 9.08 16.82 -10.80
N PRO A 47 10.03 15.99 -10.33
CA PRO A 47 10.66 16.15 -9.01
C PRO A 47 11.29 17.53 -8.77
N ASP A 48 11.88 18.13 -9.80
CA ASP A 48 12.60 19.41 -9.69
C ASP A 48 11.70 20.56 -9.27
N ARG A 49 10.38 20.43 -9.48
CA ARG A 49 9.39 21.47 -9.19
C ARG A 49 8.86 21.45 -7.76
N VAL A 50 9.04 20.35 -7.02
CA VAL A 50 8.34 20.08 -5.76
C VAL A 50 9.26 19.89 -4.57
N GLY A 51 10.57 19.97 -4.79
CA GLY A 51 11.60 19.78 -3.76
C GLY A 51 11.71 18.32 -3.28
N PRO A 52 12.57 18.04 -2.29
CA PRO A 52 12.84 16.68 -1.83
C PRO A 52 11.63 16.06 -1.13
N VAL A 53 11.15 14.94 -1.65
CA VAL A 53 10.10 14.10 -1.04
C VAL A 53 10.77 12.85 -0.47
N THR A 54 10.61 12.61 0.83
CA THR A 54 11.30 11.53 1.57
C THR A 54 10.48 10.24 1.66
N ASP A 55 9.32 10.21 1.02
CA ASP A 55 8.44 9.05 1.07
C ASP A 55 9.00 7.89 0.23
N PRO A 56 9.05 6.65 0.76
CA PRO A 56 9.62 5.52 0.04
C PRO A 56 8.83 5.17 -1.23
N LEU A 57 7.50 5.31 -1.22
CA LEU A 57 6.69 5.10 -2.43
C LEU A 57 7.03 6.14 -3.50
N TRP A 58 7.35 7.38 -3.10
CA TRP A 58 7.78 8.40 -4.06
C TRP A 58 9.06 7.98 -4.80
N ALA A 59 10.02 7.35 -4.11
CA ALA A 59 11.29 6.94 -4.71
C ALA A 59 11.10 5.88 -5.82
N VAL A 60 10.25 4.87 -5.57
CA VAL A 60 10.04 3.74 -6.48
C VAL A 60 8.84 3.91 -7.42
N ARG A 61 8.14 5.04 -7.38
CA ARG A 61 6.86 5.25 -8.12
C ARG A 61 6.95 4.96 -9.62
N GLN A 62 8.12 5.14 -10.22
CA GLN A 62 8.31 4.92 -11.66
C GLN A 62 8.32 3.44 -12.04
N GLU A 63 8.74 2.57 -11.12
CA GLU A 63 8.90 1.13 -11.31
C GLU A 63 7.56 0.39 -11.25
N LEU A 64 6.56 0.97 -10.59
CA LEU A 64 5.24 0.36 -10.47
C LEU A 64 4.52 0.31 -11.83
N SER A 65 4.06 -0.89 -12.18
CA SER A 65 3.39 -1.22 -13.45
C SER A 65 1.88 -1.01 -13.40
N PHE A 66 1.24 -1.28 -12.26
CA PHE A 66 -0.21 -1.21 -12.04
C PHE A 66 -1.05 -2.14 -12.92
N SER A 67 -0.43 -3.18 -13.49
CA SER A 67 -1.14 -4.16 -14.28
C SER A 67 -1.95 -5.10 -13.37
N TYR A 68 -3.17 -5.40 -13.78
CA TYR A 68 -4.02 -6.41 -13.13
C TYR A 68 -4.16 -7.61 -14.05
N HIS A 69 -4.39 -8.79 -13.49
CA HIS A 69 -4.57 -10.04 -14.24
C HIS A 69 -3.34 -10.49 -15.06
N GLU A 70 -2.16 -9.97 -14.72
CA GLU A 70 -0.90 -10.46 -15.27
C GLU A 70 -0.51 -11.78 -14.64
N LYS A 71 0.11 -12.67 -15.42
CA LYS A 71 0.65 -13.94 -14.89
C LYS A 71 1.70 -13.69 -13.79
N VAL A 72 2.45 -12.60 -13.92
CA VAL A 72 3.48 -12.14 -12.98
C VAL A 72 3.35 -10.63 -12.85
N ASN A 73 3.32 -10.11 -11.62
CA ASN A 73 3.29 -8.69 -11.34
C ASN A 73 4.39 -8.35 -10.31
N ALA A 74 5.43 -7.68 -10.78
CA ALA A 74 6.58 -7.27 -9.96
C ALA A 74 6.20 -6.27 -8.85
N ASP A 75 5.06 -5.59 -8.97
CA ASP A 75 4.59 -4.62 -7.97
C ASP A 75 4.45 -5.25 -6.59
N PHE A 76 4.11 -6.55 -6.48
CA PHE A 76 3.97 -7.21 -5.18
C PHE A 76 5.29 -7.30 -4.41
N ALA A 77 6.42 -7.50 -5.11
CA ALA A 77 7.73 -7.47 -4.48
C ALA A 77 8.10 -6.04 -4.04
N ILE A 78 7.68 -5.03 -4.80
CA ILE A 78 7.84 -3.62 -4.44
C ILE A 78 6.98 -3.30 -3.20
N TYR A 79 5.73 -3.77 -3.12
CA TYR A 79 4.88 -3.55 -1.96
C TYR A 79 5.47 -4.14 -0.68
N GLU A 80 5.99 -5.37 -0.71
CA GLU A 80 6.68 -5.95 0.46
C GLU A 80 7.90 -5.14 0.89
N THR A 81 8.65 -4.60 -0.08
CA THR A 81 9.81 -3.74 0.21
C THR A 81 9.36 -2.43 0.86
N LEU A 82 8.34 -1.77 0.31
CA LEU A 82 7.76 -0.56 0.87
C LEU A 82 7.19 -0.75 2.27
N ILE A 83 6.51 -1.88 2.54
CA ILE A 83 5.99 -2.18 3.88
C ILE A 83 7.13 -2.22 4.91
N ARG A 84 8.25 -2.89 4.58
CA ARG A 84 9.44 -2.91 5.44
C ARG A 84 10.07 -1.54 5.61
N GLU A 85 10.18 -0.76 4.54
CA GLU A 85 10.75 0.59 4.59
C GLU A 85 9.89 1.55 5.43
N TYR A 86 8.57 1.50 5.30
CA TYR A 86 7.66 2.24 6.16
C TYR A 86 7.83 1.84 7.63
N GLY A 87 7.93 0.54 7.92
CA GLY A 87 8.23 0.04 9.26
C GLY A 87 9.57 0.56 9.81
N ALA A 88 10.63 0.52 9.01
CA ALA A 88 11.96 1.02 9.39
C ALA A 88 11.98 2.53 9.65
N GLN A 89 11.10 3.29 8.98
CA GLN A 89 10.92 4.74 9.20
C GLN A 89 9.95 5.06 10.36
N GLY A 90 9.41 4.05 11.06
CA GLY A 90 8.39 4.24 12.10
C GLY A 90 7.00 4.64 11.57
N LYS A 91 6.80 4.57 10.25
CA LYS A 91 5.53 4.85 9.55
C LYS A 91 4.64 3.61 9.55
N PHE A 92 4.35 3.07 10.73
CA PHE A 92 3.66 1.79 10.87
C PHE A 92 2.22 1.82 10.35
N ARG A 93 1.56 2.99 10.33
CA ARG A 93 0.20 3.13 9.80
C ARG A 93 0.16 2.93 8.29
N GLU A 94 1.14 3.50 7.59
CA GLU A 94 1.34 3.35 6.16
C GLU A 94 1.72 1.92 5.81
N ALA A 95 2.58 1.28 6.62
CA ALA A 95 2.91 -0.14 6.49
C ALA A 95 1.66 -1.03 6.58
N VAL A 96 0.84 -0.86 7.64
CA VAL A 96 -0.43 -1.59 7.83
C VAL A 96 -1.41 -1.32 6.68
N SER A 97 -1.51 -0.06 6.24
CA SER A 97 -2.39 0.33 5.13
C SER A 97 -2.01 -0.43 3.85
N LEU A 98 -0.72 -0.44 3.50
CA LEU A 98 -0.21 -1.13 2.33
C LEU A 98 -0.31 -2.65 2.46
N ARG A 99 -0.09 -3.22 3.65
CA ARG A 99 -0.29 -4.65 3.93
C ARG A 99 -1.71 -5.07 3.62
N ILE A 100 -2.71 -4.34 4.15
CA ILE A 100 -4.12 -4.65 3.91
C ILE A 100 -4.44 -4.57 2.42
N LEU A 101 -4.00 -3.52 1.73
CA LEU A 101 -4.16 -3.39 0.28
C LEU A 101 -3.56 -4.60 -0.46
N THR A 102 -2.33 -5.00 -0.13
CA THR A 102 -1.69 -6.18 -0.73
C THR A 102 -2.48 -7.45 -0.48
N GLY A 103 -3.05 -7.62 0.72
CA GLY A 103 -3.93 -8.74 1.06
C GLY A 103 -5.22 -8.76 0.23
N GLU A 104 -5.88 -7.62 0.05
CA GLU A 104 -7.07 -7.51 -0.79
C GLU A 104 -6.78 -7.84 -2.25
N LEU A 105 -5.64 -7.38 -2.78
CA LEU A 105 -5.19 -7.69 -4.14
C LEU A 105 -4.86 -9.18 -4.29
N MET A 106 -4.19 -9.79 -3.31
CA MET A 106 -3.88 -11.24 -3.33
C MET A 106 -5.11 -12.13 -3.13
N ALA A 107 -6.12 -11.66 -2.42
CA ALA A 107 -7.34 -12.44 -2.15
C ALA A 107 -8.16 -12.73 -3.41
N VAL A 108 -8.10 -11.85 -4.41
CA VAL A 108 -8.78 -12.04 -5.72
C VAL A 108 -7.93 -12.83 -6.72
N GLU A 109 -6.68 -13.14 -6.40
CA GLU A 109 -5.76 -13.86 -7.27
C GLU A 109 -5.86 -15.40 -7.13
N THR A 110 -5.45 -16.08 -8.19
CA THR A 110 -5.43 -17.55 -8.22
C THR A 110 -4.47 -18.13 -7.18
N SER A 111 -4.69 -19.38 -6.74
CA SER A 111 -3.79 -20.08 -5.82
C SER A 111 -2.37 -20.21 -6.38
N ALA A 112 -2.24 -20.50 -7.67
CA ALA A 112 -0.95 -20.58 -8.35
C ALA A 112 -0.20 -19.24 -8.38
N PHE A 113 -0.93 -18.12 -8.50
CA PHE A 113 -0.33 -16.80 -8.40
C PHE A 113 0.18 -16.55 -6.98
N ARG A 114 -0.66 -16.76 -5.96
CA ARG A 114 -0.30 -16.59 -4.54
C ARG A 114 0.92 -17.41 -4.13
N GLN A 115 0.99 -18.67 -4.56
CA GLN A 115 2.14 -19.55 -4.30
C GLN A 115 3.47 -19.00 -4.85
N ARG A 116 3.46 -18.35 -6.03
CA ARG A 116 4.68 -17.75 -6.61
C ARG A 116 5.27 -16.65 -5.73
N TYR A 117 4.44 -15.97 -4.94
CA TYR A 117 4.87 -14.90 -4.03
C TYR A 117 4.95 -15.37 -2.57
N GLY A 118 4.83 -16.67 -2.30
CA GLY A 118 4.82 -17.20 -0.92
C GLY A 118 3.66 -16.70 -0.07
N TRP A 119 2.56 -16.26 -0.70
CA TRP A 119 1.43 -15.67 -0.01
C TRP A 119 0.43 -16.76 0.42
N SER A 120 0.02 -16.73 1.68
CA SER A 120 -1.11 -17.49 2.21
C SER A 120 -1.90 -16.62 3.20
N PRO A 121 -3.17 -16.95 3.50
CA PRO A 121 -3.91 -16.26 4.56
C PRO A 121 -3.16 -16.28 5.90
N GLU A 122 -2.50 -17.39 6.21
CA GLU A 122 -1.68 -17.54 7.41
C GLU A 122 -0.52 -16.55 7.46
N THR A 123 0.34 -16.54 6.44
CA THR A 123 1.51 -15.64 6.43
C THR A 123 1.08 -14.18 6.38
N PHE A 124 -0.03 -13.89 5.70
CA PHE A 124 -0.64 -12.57 5.69
C PHE A 124 -1.11 -12.13 7.08
N PHE A 125 -1.92 -12.93 7.78
CA PHE A 125 -2.46 -12.56 9.09
C PHE A 125 -1.39 -12.47 10.16
N GLN A 126 -0.37 -13.33 10.12
CA GLN A 126 0.80 -13.24 11.01
C GLN A 126 1.56 -11.92 10.81
N ALA A 127 1.85 -11.54 9.56
CA ALA A 127 2.53 -10.27 9.26
C ALA A 127 1.67 -9.05 9.65
N LEU A 128 0.37 -9.08 9.32
CA LEU A 128 -0.56 -8.00 9.68
C LEU A 128 -0.67 -7.83 11.19
N GLN A 129 -0.70 -8.93 11.95
CA GLN A 129 -0.73 -8.88 13.41
C GLN A 129 0.49 -8.13 13.95
N ALA A 130 1.70 -8.52 13.54
CA ALA A 130 2.94 -7.89 13.97
C ALA A 130 3.00 -6.39 13.61
N GLU A 131 2.53 -6.03 12.42
CA GLU A 131 2.50 -4.63 11.97
C GLU A 131 1.44 -3.80 12.73
N LEU A 132 0.29 -4.38 13.08
CA LEU A 132 -0.73 -3.74 13.93
C LEU A 132 -0.20 -3.49 15.34
N GLU A 133 0.53 -4.44 15.91
CA GLU A 133 1.20 -4.30 17.21
C GLU A 133 2.23 -3.17 17.18
N ALA A 134 3.09 -3.16 16.16
CA ALA A 134 4.07 -2.10 15.95
C ALA A 134 3.41 -0.71 15.79
N ALA A 135 2.22 -0.66 15.18
CA ALA A 135 1.42 0.56 15.06
C ALA A 135 0.67 0.97 16.34
N GLY A 136 0.73 0.17 17.42
CA GLY A 136 0.02 0.40 18.67
C GLY A 136 -1.47 0.03 18.63
N TYR A 137 -1.91 -0.73 17.64
CA TYR A 137 -3.30 -1.16 17.47
C TYR A 137 -3.59 -2.52 18.14
N TRP A 138 -3.24 -2.64 19.42
CA TRP A 138 -3.32 -3.89 20.19
C TRP A 138 -4.69 -4.58 20.12
N GLY A 139 -5.79 -3.83 20.28
CA GLY A 139 -7.13 -4.40 20.20
C GLY A 139 -7.46 -5.01 18.83
N ARG A 140 -6.93 -4.43 17.74
CA ARG A 140 -7.09 -5.00 16.39
C ARG A 140 -6.17 -6.21 16.18
N SER A 141 -4.96 -6.18 16.71
CA SER A 141 -4.04 -7.33 16.68
C SER A 141 -4.69 -8.56 17.32
N GLU A 142 -5.22 -8.44 18.53
CA GLU A 142 -5.85 -9.57 19.23
C GLU A 142 -7.09 -10.09 18.49
N LEU A 143 -7.89 -9.20 17.88
CA LEU A 143 -9.01 -9.63 17.03
C LEU A 143 -8.55 -10.48 15.84
N ILE A 144 -7.48 -10.07 15.15
CA ILE A 144 -6.92 -10.83 14.02
C ILE A 144 -6.44 -12.21 14.47
N LYS A 145 -5.75 -12.29 15.60
CA LYS A 145 -5.26 -13.54 16.20
C LYS A 145 -6.39 -14.52 16.53
N HIS A 146 -7.57 -14.03 16.93
CA HIS A 146 -8.75 -14.87 17.17
C HIS A 146 -9.47 -15.28 15.89
N LEU A 147 -9.63 -14.35 14.94
CA LEU A 147 -10.29 -14.61 13.66
C LEU A 147 -9.56 -15.71 12.89
N TYR A 148 -8.23 -15.64 12.79
CA TYR A 148 -7.43 -16.61 12.06
C TYR A 148 -7.53 -18.04 12.62
N LYS A 149 -7.63 -18.21 13.95
CA LYS A 149 -7.82 -19.53 14.60
C LYS A 149 -9.16 -20.21 14.30
N THR A 150 -10.12 -19.48 13.73
CA THR A 150 -11.48 -19.99 13.47
C THR A 150 -11.65 -20.49 12.04
N PHE A 151 -10.73 -20.16 11.12
CA PHE A 151 -10.81 -20.48 9.69
C PHE A 151 -9.82 -21.57 9.23
N ILE A 152 -9.15 -22.25 10.17
CA ILE A 152 -8.31 -23.44 9.98
C ILE A 152 -8.85 -24.53 10.90
#